data_AF-A0A160PMU8-F1
#
_entry.id   AF-A0A160PMU8-F1
#
_cell.length_a   1.000
_cell.length_b   1.000
_cell.length_c   1.000
_cell.angle_alpha   90.00
_cell.angle_beta   90.00
_cell.angle_gamma   90.00
#
_symmetry.space_group_name_H-M   'P 1'
#
loop_
_entity.id
_entity.type
_entity.pdbx_description
1 polymer ?
#
loop_
_entity_poly.entity_id
_entity_poly.type
_entity_poly.pdbx_seq_one_letter_code
_entity_poly.pdbx_strand_id
1 'polypeptide(L)'
;MIIGGILIYLYAPMFRRHWRALKQARLKATVLVVAGAIGLQIVIQIVRAVMDALQVPSTNLFDLTTTDSVYSPDLTMISSVGFALMAFAMLSPNITVFIEEIVFRYTLLEKLPIWRNALTIGLTVVVNSVVFGLIHLGNFDGDVSAIVPYMFAGLLMNLVYIWTRNAWIPALMHLLNNATLTFGALILIGVLRLFGAVYTGWLESLHLTCTPKRGSCWGIRCAGHQKEKNPHSPCSRTTICRK
;
A
#
# COMPACT_ATOMS: atom_id res chain seq x y z
N MET A 1 0.45 -14.41 10.80
CA MET A 1 0.27 -15.33 9.64
C MET A 1 -0.19 -16.74 10.03
N ILE A 2 0.41 -17.38 11.04
CA ILE A 2 0.03 -18.75 11.48
C ILE A 2 -1.46 -18.85 11.86
N ILE A 3 -1.95 -17.94 12.70
CA ILE A 3 -3.38 -17.89 13.10
C ILE A 3 -4.29 -17.75 11.87
N GLY A 4 -3.89 -16.91 10.90
CA GLY A 4 -4.62 -16.75 9.65
C GLY A 4 -4.70 -18.03 8.84
N GLY A 5 -3.59 -18.76 8.71
CA GLY A 5 -3.56 -20.06 8.04
C GLY A 5 -4.48 -21.08 8.70
N ILE A 6 -4.47 -21.14 10.04
CA ILE A 6 -5.36 -22.01 10.82
C ILE A 6 -6.83 -21.66 10.57
N LEU A 7 -7.19 -20.37 10.64
CA LEU A 7 -8.57 -19.93 10.40
C LEU A 7 -9.01 -20.23 8.96
N ILE A 8 -8.18 -19.94 7.96
CA ILE A 8 -8.49 -20.29 6.55
C ILE A 8 -8.72 -21.79 6.40
N TYR A 9 -7.90 -22.63 7.04
CA TYR A 9 -8.07 -24.08 7.02
C TYR A 9 -9.39 -24.52 7.65
N LEU A 10 -9.71 -24.04 8.85
CA LEU A 10 -10.94 -24.39 9.58
C LEU A 10 -12.22 -23.97 8.82
N TYR A 11 -12.20 -22.79 8.20
CA TYR A 11 -13.34 -22.24 7.46
C TYR A 11 -13.31 -22.56 5.95
N ALA A 12 -12.37 -23.41 5.50
CA ALA A 12 -12.25 -23.82 4.11
C ALA A 12 -13.55 -24.40 3.50
N PRO A 13 -14.37 -25.21 4.20
CA PRO A 13 -15.62 -25.73 3.64
C PRO A 13 -16.62 -24.63 3.25
N MET A 14 -16.76 -23.59 4.08
CA MET A 14 -17.61 -22.42 3.81
C MET A 14 -17.10 -21.70 2.56
N PHE A 15 -15.81 -21.39 2.50
CA PHE A 15 -15.22 -20.73 1.32
C PHE A 15 -15.41 -21.56 0.05
N ARG A 16 -15.23 -22.89 0.10
CA ARG A 16 -15.46 -23.76 -1.06
C ARG A 16 -16.90 -23.69 -1.55
N ARG A 17 -17.90 -23.62 -0.65
CA ARG A 17 -19.32 -23.48 -1.02
C ARG A 17 -19.56 -22.15 -1.73
N HIS A 18 -19.14 -21.05 -1.13
CA HIS A 18 -19.31 -19.71 -1.70
C HIS A 18 -18.54 -19.53 -3.02
N TRP A 19 -17.38 -20.18 -3.15
CA TRP A 19 -16.55 -20.16 -4.36
C TRP A 19 -17.25 -20.84 -5.54
N ARG A 20 -17.94 -21.96 -5.30
CA ARG A 20 -18.72 -22.64 -6.35
C ARG A 20 -19.83 -21.74 -6.87
N ALA A 21 -20.55 -21.05 -5.98
CA ALA A 21 -21.58 -20.09 -6.37
C ALA A 21 -21.00 -18.91 -7.17
N LEU A 22 -19.85 -18.38 -6.75
CA LEU A 22 -19.13 -17.33 -7.48
C LEU A 22 -18.76 -17.78 -8.90
N LYS A 23 -18.24 -19.02 -9.04
CA LYS A 23 -17.84 -19.59 -10.34
C LYS A 23 -19.00 -19.80 -11.32
N GLN A 24 -20.24 -19.91 -10.85
CA GLN A 24 -21.40 -20.06 -11.71
C GLN A 24 -21.81 -18.72 -12.35
N ALA A 25 -21.50 -17.60 -11.68
CA ALA A 25 -21.86 -16.26 -12.12
C ALA A 25 -20.64 -15.34 -12.29
N ARG A 26 -19.55 -15.86 -12.90
CA ARG A 26 -18.23 -15.19 -12.93
C ARG A 26 -18.29 -13.74 -13.40
N LEU A 27 -18.97 -13.45 -14.51
CA LEU A 27 -19.02 -12.09 -15.04
C LEU A 27 -19.71 -11.13 -14.08
N LYS A 28 -20.91 -11.50 -13.59
CA LYS A 28 -21.66 -10.69 -12.62
C LYS A 28 -20.86 -10.49 -11.33
N ALA A 29 -20.21 -11.55 -10.86
CA ALA A 29 -19.37 -11.51 -9.68
C ALA A 29 -18.14 -10.61 -9.88
N THR A 30 -17.44 -10.71 -11.01
CA THR A 30 -16.29 -9.86 -11.33
C THR A 30 -16.68 -8.40 -11.43
N VAL A 31 -17.76 -8.08 -12.15
CA VAL A 31 -18.28 -6.70 -12.23
C VAL A 31 -18.62 -6.19 -10.85
N LEU A 32 -19.27 -7.00 -10.02
CA LEU A 32 -19.64 -6.60 -8.67
C LEU A 32 -18.42 -6.39 -7.76
N VAL A 33 -17.39 -7.23 -7.86
CA VAL A 33 -16.14 -7.08 -7.11
C VAL A 33 -15.42 -5.79 -7.51
N VAL A 34 -15.30 -5.51 -8.81
CA VAL A 34 -14.62 -4.31 -9.30
C VAL A 34 -15.42 -3.05 -8.94
N ALA A 35 -16.72 -3.03 -9.24
CA ALA A 35 -17.60 -1.91 -8.89
C ALA A 35 -17.65 -1.69 -7.37
N GLY A 36 -17.65 -2.77 -6.60
CA GLY A 36 -17.61 -2.73 -5.15
C GLY A 36 -16.30 -2.17 -4.59
N ALA A 37 -15.15 -2.54 -5.17
CA ALA A 37 -13.85 -1.97 -4.78
C ALA A 37 -13.75 -0.48 -5.12
N ILE A 38 -14.25 -0.07 -6.29
CA ILE A 38 -14.35 1.35 -6.66
C ILE A 38 -15.29 2.08 -5.69
N GLY A 39 -16.44 1.49 -5.39
CA GLY A 39 -17.39 2.02 -4.41
C GLY A 39 -16.78 2.19 -3.02
N LEU A 40 -15.93 1.26 -2.59
CA LEU A 40 -15.19 1.34 -1.32
C LEU A 40 -14.29 2.58 -1.28
N GLN A 41 -13.53 2.81 -2.36
CA GLN A 41 -12.68 3.99 -2.49
C GLN A 41 -13.49 5.29 -2.51
N ILE A 42 -14.59 5.32 -3.28
CA ILE A 42 -15.47 6.49 -3.32
C ILE A 42 -16.03 6.81 -1.94
N VAL A 43 -16.53 5.82 -1.20
CA VAL A 43 -17.06 6.02 0.16
C VAL A 43 -15.99 6.57 1.09
N ILE A 44 -14.78 6.01 1.07
CA ILE A 44 -13.68 6.49 1.91
C ILE A 44 -13.34 7.95 1.57
N GLN A 45 -13.26 8.31 0.29
CA GLN A 45 -12.94 9.68 -0.14
C GLN A 45 -14.05 10.67 0.21
N ILE A 46 -15.31 10.29 0.07
CA ILE A 46 -16.45 11.14 0.47
C ILE A 46 -16.41 11.39 1.97
N VAL A 47 -16.24 10.34 2.79
CA VAL A 47 -16.21 10.50 4.25
C VAL A 47 -15.05 11.40 4.67
N ARG A 48 -13.86 11.22 4.08
CA ARG A 48 -12.70 12.11 4.32
C ARG A 48 -13.03 13.56 3.94
N ALA A 49 -13.55 13.79 2.74
CA ALA A 49 -13.91 15.13 2.28
C ALA A 49 -14.97 15.80 3.18
N VAL A 50 -15.94 15.05 3.69
CA VAL A 50 -16.94 15.55 4.64
C VAL A 50 -16.29 15.90 5.98
N MET A 51 -15.41 15.05 6.49
CA MET A 51 -14.69 15.33 7.75
C MET A 51 -13.79 16.56 7.63
N ASP A 52 -13.08 16.70 6.51
CA ASP A 52 -12.23 17.87 6.23
C ASP A 52 -13.08 19.14 6.13
N ALA A 53 -14.23 19.09 5.47
CA ALA A 53 -15.18 20.20 5.38
C ALA A 53 -15.76 20.59 6.75
N LEU A 54 -15.93 19.61 7.64
CA LEU A 54 -16.38 19.82 9.02
C LEU A 54 -15.23 20.18 9.98
N GLN A 55 -13.99 20.27 9.48
CA GLN A 55 -12.78 20.56 10.27
C GLN A 55 -12.66 19.63 11.49
N VAL A 56 -13.00 18.35 11.31
CA VAL A 56 -12.88 17.36 12.39
C VAL A 56 -11.41 17.24 12.79
N PRO A 57 -11.03 17.58 14.03
CA PRO A 57 -9.64 17.51 14.45
C PRO A 57 -9.18 16.06 14.53
N SER A 58 -7.89 15.81 14.25
CA SER A 58 -7.28 14.54 14.56
C SER A 58 -7.26 14.33 16.08
N THR A 59 -7.67 13.15 16.52
CA THR A 59 -7.81 12.81 17.93
C THR A 59 -7.02 11.55 18.20
N ASN A 60 -5.77 11.72 18.62
CA ASN A 60 -4.89 10.61 18.98
C ASN A 60 -5.22 10.14 20.40
N LEU A 61 -5.69 8.90 20.53
CA LEU A 61 -5.91 8.25 21.83
C LEU A 61 -4.60 7.90 22.54
N PHE A 62 -3.53 7.69 21.77
CA PHE A 62 -2.21 7.36 22.27
C PHE A 62 -1.28 8.54 22.03
N ASP A 63 -1.37 9.57 22.88
CA ASP A 63 -0.40 10.68 22.87
C ASP A 63 0.90 10.22 23.55
N LEU A 64 1.61 9.29 22.90
CA LEU A 64 3.02 9.05 23.19
C LEU A 64 3.80 10.05 22.34
N THR A 65 4.32 11.09 22.98
CA THR A 65 5.30 12.01 22.41
C THR A 65 6.62 11.28 22.17
N THR A 66 6.68 10.39 21.18
CA THR A 66 7.94 9.93 20.61
C THR A 66 8.33 10.93 19.52
N THR A 67 9.25 11.84 19.88
CA THR A 67 9.99 12.65 18.94
C THR A 67 10.93 11.75 18.13
N ASP A 68 10.37 10.92 17.25
CA ASP A 68 11.15 10.20 16.27
C ASP A 68 11.33 11.12 15.07
N SER A 69 12.57 11.55 14.87
CA SER A 69 12.96 12.18 13.61
C SER A 69 12.56 11.24 12.48
N VAL A 70 11.58 11.64 11.67
CA VAL A 70 11.10 10.89 10.51
C VAL A 70 12.26 10.79 9.51
N TYR A 71 13.10 9.77 9.68
CA TYR A 71 13.99 9.33 8.63
C TYR A 71 13.08 8.88 7.50
N SER A 72 13.00 9.68 6.45
CA SER A 72 12.33 9.30 5.21
C SER A 72 13.37 8.58 4.37
N PRO A 73 13.50 7.24 4.47
CA PRO A 73 14.45 6.51 3.64
C PRO A 73 14.13 6.81 2.18
N ASP A 74 15.15 7.14 1.39
CA ASP A 74 14.98 7.18 -0.06
C ASP A 74 14.62 5.76 -0.53
N LEU A 75 13.33 5.57 -0.81
CA LEU A 75 12.74 4.30 -1.23
C LEU A 75 13.34 3.81 -2.55
N THR A 76 14.02 4.65 -3.32
CA THR A 76 14.74 4.25 -4.54
C THR A 76 16.11 3.64 -4.25
N MET A 77 16.70 3.96 -3.08
CA MET A 77 18.05 3.53 -2.67
C MET A 77 18.06 2.30 -1.75
N ILE A 78 16.89 1.75 -1.38
CA ILE A 78 16.82 0.49 -0.62
C ILE A 78 17.48 -0.63 -1.43
N SER A 79 18.32 -1.44 -0.81
CA SER A 79 18.93 -2.62 -1.44
C SER A 79 17.89 -3.58 -2.03
N SER A 80 18.28 -4.41 -3.01
CA SER A 80 17.36 -5.41 -3.58
C SER A 80 16.81 -6.38 -2.51
N VAL A 81 17.62 -6.72 -1.50
CA VAL A 81 17.19 -7.51 -0.35
C VAL A 81 16.14 -6.76 0.47
N GLY A 82 16.37 -5.47 0.77
CA GLY A 82 15.40 -4.65 1.50
C GLY A 82 14.08 -4.47 0.72
N PHE A 83 14.14 -4.32 -0.60
CA PHE A 83 12.96 -4.26 -1.46
C PHE A 83 12.17 -5.59 -1.43
N ALA A 84 12.86 -6.73 -1.48
CA ALA A 84 12.22 -8.05 -1.39
C ALA A 84 11.57 -8.26 -0.01
N LEU A 85 12.22 -7.86 1.08
CA LEU A 85 11.66 -7.93 2.43
C LEU A 85 10.42 -7.04 2.59
N MET A 86 10.45 -5.83 2.03
CA MET A 86 9.29 -4.93 2.01
C MET A 86 8.13 -5.54 1.22
N ALA A 87 8.39 -6.11 0.04
CA ALA A 87 7.38 -6.80 -0.76
C ALA A 87 6.77 -8.01 -0.01
N PHE A 88 7.60 -8.77 0.71
CA PHE A 88 7.13 -9.85 1.57
C PHE A 88 6.25 -9.33 2.73
N ALA A 89 6.65 -8.24 3.39
CA ALA A 89 5.85 -7.63 4.46
C ALA A 89 4.46 -7.19 3.97
N MET A 90 4.36 -6.71 2.73
CA MET A 90 3.09 -6.31 2.10
C MET A 90 2.12 -7.48 1.81
N LEU A 91 2.54 -8.74 1.95
CA LEU A 91 1.62 -9.88 1.88
C LEU A 91 0.71 -9.97 3.11
N SER A 92 1.16 -9.46 4.26
CA SER A 92 0.43 -9.59 5.52
C SER A 92 -0.97 -8.95 5.47
N PRO A 93 -1.15 -7.66 5.08
CA PRO A 93 -2.47 -7.04 5.00
C PRO A 93 -3.44 -7.75 4.05
N ASN A 94 -2.91 -8.38 2.99
CA ASN A 94 -3.71 -9.11 2.00
C ASN A 94 -4.23 -10.45 2.55
N ILE A 95 -3.47 -11.11 3.43
CA ILE A 95 -3.92 -12.34 4.09
C ILE A 95 -4.89 -12.03 5.23
N THR A 96 -4.68 -10.93 5.93
CA THR A 96 -5.57 -10.47 7.01
C THR A 96 -7.01 -10.25 6.52
N VAL A 97 -7.20 -9.82 5.26
CA VAL A 97 -8.53 -9.70 4.64
C VAL A 97 -9.38 -10.96 4.84
N PHE A 98 -8.82 -12.15 4.63
CA PHE A 98 -9.59 -13.39 4.78
C PHE A 98 -9.98 -13.66 6.24
N ILE A 99 -9.12 -13.29 7.18
CA ILE A 99 -9.39 -13.41 8.62
C ILE A 99 -10.53 -12.49 9.00
N GLU A 100 -10.47 -11.22 8.57
CA GLU A 100 -11.49 -10.23 8.85
C GLU A 100 -12.84 -10.64 8.26
N GLU A 101 -12.89 -11.16 7.04
CA GLU A 101 -14.16 -11.61 6.45
C GLU A 101 -14.75 -12.84 7.16
N ILE A 102 -13.91 -13.77 7.64
CA ILE A 102 -14.40 -14.87 8.50
C ILE A 102 -15.02 -14.30 9.78
N VAL A 103 -14.33 -13.38 10.46
CA VAL A 103 -14.81 -12.81 11.73
C VAL A 103 -16.07 -11.97 11.49
N PHE A 104 -15.97 -10.92 10.69
CA PHE A 104 -17.02 -9.92 10.57
C PHE A 104 -18.20 -10.32 9.69
N ARG A 105 -18.08 -11.30 8.77
CA ARG A 105 -19.22 -11.76 7.95
C ARG A 105 -19.72 -13.12 8.38
N TYR A 106 -18.84 -14.12 8.44
CA TYR A 106 -19.31 -15.46 8.73
C TYR A 106 -19.76 -15.62 10.19
N THR A 107 -18.93 -15.19 11.15
CA THR A 107 -19.32 -15.40 12.56
C THR A 107 -20.41 -14.43 13.01
N LEU A 108 -20.28 -13.15 12.67
CA LEU A 108 -21.19 -12.09 13.12
C LEU A 108 -22.49 -11.97 12.31
N LEU A 109 -22.47 -12.19 10.98
CA LEU A 109 -23.68 -12.07 10.17
C LEU A 109 -24.30 -13.42 9.77
N GLU A 110 -23.51 -14.46 9.50
CA GLU A 110 -24.05 -15.75 9.07
C GLU A 110 -24.54 -16.62 10.23
N LYS A 111 -23.74 -16.73 11.30
CA LYS A 111 -24.03 -17.64 12.41
C LYS A 111 -24.95 -17.07 13.49
N LEU A 112 -24.94 -15.76 13.72
CA LEU A 112 -25.82 -15.17 14.72
C LEU A 112 -27.28 -15.20 14.24
N PRO A 113 -28.27 -15.43 15.12
CA PRO A 113 -29.69 -15.46 14.77
C PRO A 113 -30.27 -14.05 14.58
N ILE A 114 -29.54 -13.18 13.88
CA ILE A 114 -29.89 -11.77 13.66
C ILE A 114 -30.96 -11.57 12.60
N TRP A 115 -31.18 -12.59 11.75
CA TRP A 115 -32.12 -12.56 10.62
C TRP A 115 -33.60 -12.58 10.99
N ARG A 116 -33.93 -12.43 12.28
CA ARG A 116 -35.31 -12.49 12.79
C ARG A 116 -36.12 -11.25 12.45
N ASN A 117 -35.51 -10.06 12.47
CA ASN A 117 -36.18 -8.81 12.11
C ASN A 117 -35.17 -7.77 11.57
N ALA A 118 -35.67 -6.74 10.87
CA ALA A 118 -34.84 -5.72 10.25
C ALA A 118 -34.06 -4.87 11.27
N LEU A 119 -34.63 -4.65 12.47
CA LEU A 119 -33.99 -3.87 13.52
C LEU A 119 -32.72 -4.54 14.04
N THR A 120 -32.76 -5.84 14.32
CA THR A 120 -31.60 -6.61 14.78
C THR A 120 -30.52 -6.65 13.70
N ILE A 121 -30.90 -6.84 12.42
CA ILE A 121 -29.95 -6.78 11.31
C ILE A 121 -29.28 -5.39 11.26
N GLY A 122 -30.07 -4.31 11.30
CA GLY A 122 -29.57 -2.94 11.26
C GLY A 122 -28.59 -2.65 12.41
N LEU A 123 -28.96 -2.99 13.64
CA LEU A 123 -28.09 -2.82 14.81
C LEU A 123 -26.80 -3.63 14.68
N THR A 124 -26.88 -4.90 14.27
CA THR A 124 -25.68 -5.72 14.07
C THR A 124 -24.79 -5.12 12.99
N VAL A 125 -25.35 -4.66 11.87
CA VAL A 125 -24.57 -4.01 10.80
C VAL A 125 -23.85 -2.77 11.31
N VAL A 126 -24.52 -1.90 12.06
CA VAL A 126 -23.90 -0.68 12.60
C VAL A 126 -22.78 -1.04 13.59
N VAL A 127 -23.05 -1.90 14.57
CA VAL A 127 -22.05 -2.33 15.54
C VAL A 127 -20.86 -3.00 14.84
N ASN A 128 -21.12 -3.89 13.89
CA ASN A 128 -20.08 -4.59 13.13
C ASN A 128 -19.21 -3.62 12.33
N SER A 129 -19.80 -2.56 11.80
CA SER A 129 -19.09 -1.51 11.06
C SER A 129 -18.20 -0.66 11.98
N VAL A 130 -18.70 -0.30 13.15
CA VAL A 130 -17.91 0.44 14.16
C VAL A 130 -16.74 -0.41 14.66
N VAL A 131 -16.98 -1.67 15.03
CA VAL A 131 -15.91 -2.59 15.48
C VAL A 131 -14.89 -2.80 14.36
N PHE A 132 -15.32 -2.92 13.11
CA PHE A 132 -14.42 -3.01 11.96
C PHE A 132 -13.52 -1.77 11.84
N GLY A 133 -14.03 -0.56 12.03
CA GLY A 133 -13.19 0.64 12.10
C GLY A 133 -12.24 0.64 13.30
N LEU A 134 -12.74 0.26 14.49
CA LEU A 134 -11.94 0.25 15.73
C LEU A 134 -10.71 -0.67 15.66
N ILE A 135 -10.81 -1.83 15.02
CA ILE A 135 -9.64 -2.72 14.86
C ILE A 135 -8.53 -2.11 13.98
N HIS A 136 -8.85 -1.08 13.20
CA HIS A 136 -7.87 -0.35 12.37
C HIS A 136 -7.17 0.76 13.14
N LEU A 137 -7.52 1.03 14.40
CA LEU A 137 -6.93 2.12 15.19
C LEU A 137 -5.40 1.97 15.33
N GLY A 138 -4.90 0.74 15.43
CA GLY A 138 -3.47 0.45 15.48
C GLY A 138 -2.72 0.72 14.17
N ASN A 139 -3.42 0.90 13.05
CA ASN A 139 -2.81 1.28 11.77
C ASN A 139 -2.61 2.80 11.62
N PHE A 140 -3.21 3.59 12.52
CA PHE A 140 -3.20 5.06 12.48
C PHE A 140 -2.67 5.66 13.78
N ASP A 141 -1.80 4.94 14.49
CA ASP A 141 -1.17 5.42 15.73
C ASP A 141 -2.16 5.94 16.79
N GLY A 142 -3.40 5.44 16.79
CA GLY A 142 -4.42 5.89 17.73
C GLY A 142 -5.31 7.03 17.26
N ASP A 143 -5.18 7.52 16.02
CA ASP A 143 -6.06 8.56 15.49
C ASP A 143 -7.47 8.03 15.25
N VAL A 144 -8.41 8.42 16.11
CA VAL A 144 -9.82 8.01 16.01
C VAL A 144 -10.48 8.62 14.77
N SER A 145 -10.06 9.81 14.33
CA SER A 145 -10.63 10.43 13.14
C SER A 145 -10.29 9.60 11.89
N ALA A 146 -9.07 9.04 11.83
CA ALA A 146 -8.60 8.24 10.71
C ALA A 146 -9.36 6.93 10.51
N ILE A 147 -9.99 6.37 11.55
CA ILE A 147 -10.78 5.12 11.46
C ILE A 147 -12.23 5.34 11.02
N VAL A 148 -12.76 6.57 11.04
CA VAL A 148 -14.15 6.84 10.63
C VAL A 148 -14.41 6.41 9.19
N PRO A 149 -13.56 6.71 8.18
CA PRO A 149 -13.74 6.18 6.82
C PRO A 149 -13.78 4.64 6.77
N TYR A 150 -13.06 3.96 7.66
CA TYR A 150 -13.04 2.50 7.75
C TYR A 150 -14.34 1.94 8.35
N MET A 151 -14.99 2.68 9.25
CA MET A 151 -16.34 2.31 9.72
C MET A 151 -17.34 2.30 8.56
N PHE A 152 -17.32 3.32 7.70
CA PHE A 152 -18.19 3.38 6.52
C PHE A 152 -17.81 2.35 5.45
N ALA A 153 -16.52 2.06 5.30
CA ALA A 153 -16.05 0.94 4.47
C ALA A 153 -16.62 -0.40 4.97
N GLY A 154 -16.54 -0.65 6.29
CA GLY A 154 -17.15 -1.81 6.95
C GLY A 154 -18.65 -1.90 6.72
N LEU A 155 -19.35 -0.76 6.77
CA LEU A 155 -20.79 -0.65 6.49
C LEU A 155 -21.12 -1.06 5.05
N LEU A 156 -20.44 -0.50 4.06
CA LEU A 156 -20.64 -0.88 2.66
C LEU A 156 -20.47 -2.40 2.47
N MET A 157 -19.41 -2.95 3.06
CA MET A 157 -19.06 -4.35 2.93
C MET A 157 -20.05 -5.28 3.66
N ASN A 158 -20.68 -4.81 4.75
CA ASN A 158 -21.80 -5.49 5.39
C ASN A 158 -23.03 -5.53 4.46
N LEU A 159 -23.37 -4.40 3.83
CA LEU A 159 -24.51 -4.31 2.92
C LEU A 159 -24.33 -5.20 1.69
N VAL A 160 -23.13 -5.21 1.10
CA VAL A 160 -22.81 -6.09 -0.03
C VAL A 160 -22.92 -7.56 0.37
N TYR A 161 -22.46 -7.94 1.56
CA TYR A 161 -22.62 -9.32 2.04
C TYR A 161 -24.10 -9.69 2.23
N ILE A 162 -24.90 -8.83 2.85
CA ILE A 162 -26.34 -9.07 3.07
C ILE A 162 -27.06 -9.28 1.73
N TRP A 163 -26.73 -8.47 0.73
CA TRP A 163 -27.30 -8.53 -0.60
C TRP A 163 -26.87 -9.78 -1.37
N THR A 164 -25.58 -10.12 -1.35
CA THR A 164 -25.03 -11.21 -2.18
C THR A 164 -25.10 -12.58 -1.51
N ARG A 165 -25.19 -12.61 -0.17
CA ARG A 165 -25.05 -13.82 0.65
C ARG A 165 -23.82 -14.66 0.28
N ASN A 166 -22.75 -13.98 -0.12
CA ASN A 166 -21.53 -14.62 -0.57
C ASN A 166 -20.31 -13.87 -0.02
N ALA A 167 -19.57 -14.52 0.88
CA ALA A 167 -18.39 -13.93 1.53
C ALA A 167 -17.22 -13.67 0.56
N TRP A 168 -17.16 -14.31 -0.62
CA TRP A 168 -16.09 -14.02 -1.59
C TRP A 168 -16.23 -12.66 -2.24
N ILE A 169 -17.44 -12.15 -2.43
CA ILE A 169 -17.63 -10.82 -3.04
C ILE A 169 -16.97 -9.72 -2.19
N PRO A 170 -17.35 -9.52 -0.91
CA PRO A 170 -16.67 -8.56 -0.05
C PRO A 170 -15.19 -8.93 0.14
N ALA A 171 -14.82 -10.21 0.35
CA ALA A 171 -13.41 -10.57 0.47
C ALA A 171 -12.55 -10.15 -0.73
N LEU A 172 -13.04 -10.33 -1.96
CA LEU A 172 -12.31 -9.94 -3.15
C LEU A 172 -12.32 -8.42 -3.38
N MET A 173 -13.40 -7.72 -3.00
CA MET A 173 -13.42 -6.25 -3.01
C MET A 173 -12.35 -5.69 -2.07
N HIS A 174 -12.29 -6.22 -0.84
CA HIS A 174 -11.32 -5.82 0.16
C HIS A 174 -9.90 -6.18 -0.27
N LEU A 175 -9.69 -7.39 -0.75
CA LEU A 175 -8.40 -7.83 -1.24
C LEU A 175 -7.91 -6.96 -2.39
N LEU A 176 -8.77 -6.63 -3.35
CA LEU A 176 -8.40 -5.75 -4.46
C LEU A 176 -8.01 -4.35 -3.96
N ASN A 177 -8.74 -3.83 -2.98
CA ASN A 177 -8.44 -2.55 -2.35
C ASN A 177 -7.07 -2.56 -1.65
N ASN A 178 -6.82 -3.54 -0.79
CA ASN A 178 -5.56 -3.66 -0.06
C ASN A 178 -4.40 -3.94 -1.01
N ALA A 179 -4.57 -4.84 -1.98
CA ALA A 179 -3.55 -5.14 -2.98
C ALA A 179 -3.18 -3.89 -3.80
N THR A 180 -4.16 -3.07 -4.17
CA THR A 180 -3.91 -1.82 -4.90
C THR A 180 -3.08 -0.85 -4.05
N LEU A 181 -3.41 -0.68 -2.77
CA LEU A 181 -2.68 0.21 -1.87
C LEU A 181 -1.27 -0.31 -1.54
N THR A 182 -1.12 -1.61 -1.28
CA THR A 182 0.17 -2.19 -0.86
C THR A 182 1.10 -2.44 -2.04
N PHE A 183 0.60 -3.00 -3.15
CA PHE A 183 1.44 -3.33 -4.30
C PHE A 183 1.52 -2.20 -5.33
N GLY A 184 0.55 -1.28 -5.38
CA GLY A 184 0.59 -0.16 -6.33
C GLY A 184 1.84 0.71 -6.13
N ALA A 185 2.15 1.07 -4.89
CA ALA A 185 3.37 1.81 -4.55
C ALA A 185 4.64 1.00 -4.86
N LEU A 186 4.66 -0.30 -4.53
CA LEU A 186 5.80 -1.18 -4.81
C LEU A 186 6.10 -1.33 -6.30
N ILE A 187 5.05 -1.49 -7.11
CA ILE A 187 5.16 -1.58 -8.57
C ILE A 187 5.72 -0.27 -9.12
N LEU A 188 5.19 0.88 -8.67
CA LEU A 188 5.70 2.19 -9.09
C LEU A 188 7.18 2.37 -8.77
N ILE A 189 7.59 2.07 -7.53
CA ILE A 189 9.00 2.13 -7.10
C ILE A 189 9.85 1.16 -7.93
N GLY A 190 9.38 -0.06 -8.16
CA GLY A 190 10.07 -1.05 -8.99
C GLY A 190 10.29 -0.55 -10.42
N VAL A 191 9.27 0.05 -11.03
CA VAL A 191 9.36 0.66 -12.37
C VAL A 191 10.38 1.80 -12.38
N LEU A 192 10.34 2.71 -11.39
CA LEU A 192 11.29 3.82 -11.29
C LEU A 192 12.74 3.34 -11.13
N ARG A 193 12.97 2.27 -10.34
CA ARG A 193 14.29 1.65 -10.17
C ARG A 193 14.81 1.05 -11.48
N LEU A 194 13.94 0.39 -12.25
CA LEU A 194 14.30 -0.16 -13.56
C LEU A 194 14.69 0.96 -14.53
N PHE A 195 13.90 2.04 -14.62
CA PHE A 195 14.23 3.18 -15.46
C PHE A 195 15.52 3.88 -15.02
N GLY A 196 15.74 4.08 -13.71
CA GLY A 196 16.96 4.66 -13.15
C GLY A 196 18.20 3.82 -13.46
N ALA A 197 18.14 2.51 -13.23
CA ALA A 197 19.23 1.58 -13.54
C ALA A 197 19.54 1.52 -15.03
N VAL A 198 18.51 1.58 -15.89
CA VAL A 198 18.68 1.69 -17.34
C VAL A 198 19.39 3.01 -17.68
N TYR A 199 18.95 4.14 -17.13
CA TYR A 199 19.56 5.44 -17.41
C TYR A 199 21.03 5.53 -16.96
N THR A 200 21.37 5.02 -15.76
CA THR A 200 22.77 4.98 -15.29
C THR A 200 23.63 4.05 -16.14
N GLY A 201 23.10 2.89 -16.54
CA GLY A 201 23.81 1.97 -17.45
C GLY A 201 24.05 2.57 -18.84
N TRP A 202 23.08 3.35 -19.36
CA TRP A 202 23.26 4.11 -20.61
C TRP A 202 24.33 5.20 -20.46
N LEU A 203 24.34 5.95 -19.36
CA LEU A 203 25.36 6.98 -19.11
C LEU A 203 26.75 6.39 -18.93
N GLU A 204 26.89 5.28 -18.21
CA GLU A 204 28.16 4.55 -18.11
C GLU A 204 28.62 4.04 -19.48
N SER A 205 27.69 3.54 -20.32
CA SER A 205 28.00 3.14 -21.69
C SER A 205 28.44 4.31 -22.57
N LEU A 206 27.92 5.52 -22.34
CA LEU A 206 28.35 6.76 -23.02
C LEU A 206 29.67 7.31 -22.47
N HIS A 207 30.03 7.00 -21.22
CA HIS A 207 31.28 7.42 -20.58
C HIS A 207 32.41 6.38 -20.66
N LEU A 208 32.15 5.18 -21.18
CA LEU A 208 33.13 4.09 -21.35
C LEU A 208 34.01 4.20 -22.61
N THR A 209 34.29 5.40 -23.11
CA THR A 209 35.34 5.64 -24.13
C THR A 209 36.46 6.58 -23.68
N CYS A 210 36.89 6.47 -22.43
CA CYS A 210 38.21 6.95 -22.00
C CYS A 210 38.88 5.90 -21.12
N THR A 211 39.36 4.82 -21.73
CA THR A 211 40.32 3.93 -21.07
C THR A 211 41.69 4.61 -21.04
N PRO A 212 42.34 4.75 -19.88
CA PRO A 212 43.72 5.22 -19.81
C PRO A 212 44.64 4.05 -20.16
N LYS A 213 44.70 3.67 -21.43
CA LYS A 213 45.77 2.81 -21.96
C LYS A 213 46.43 3.53 -23.13
N ARG A 214 47.65 4.00 -22.85
CA ARG A 214 48.61 4.73 -23.69
C ARG A 214 48.37 6.23 -23.85
N GLY A 215 48.75 6.97 -22.80
CA GLY A 215 49.72 8.07 -22.91
C GLY A 215 49.42 9.25 -23.85
N SER A 216 48.19 9.45 -24.31
CA SER A 216 47.88 10.53 -25.26
C SER A 216 46.48 11.09 -24.98
N CYS A 217 46.37 12.07 -24.09
CA CYS A 217 45.20 12.96 -24.08
C CYS A 217 45.28 13.85 -25.32
N TRP A 218 44.59 13.48 -26.39
CA TRP A 218 44.38 14.38 -27.52
C TRP A 218 43.34 15.43 -27.17
N GLY A 219 43.83 16.63 -26.86
CA GLY A 219 43.27 17.89 -27.33
C GLY A 219 41.82 18.23 -26.98
N ILE A 220 41.55 18.57 -25.72
CA ILE A 220 40.70 19.73 -25.46
C ILE A 220 41.65 20.90 -25.23
N ARG A 221 41.70 21.77 -26.24
CA ARG A 221 42.52 22.98 -26.27
C ARG A 221 41.92 23.95 -25.24
N CYS A 222 42.46 23.99 -24.02
CA CYS A 222 42.20 25.09 -23.09
C CYS A 222 42.81 26.36 -23.68
N ALA A 223 41.98 27.15 -24.37
CA ALA A 223 42.33 28.49 -24.80
C ALA A 223 42.06 29.45 -23.63
N GLY A 224 43.10 30.12 -23.11
CA GLY A 224 42.90 31.23 -22.18
C GLY A 224 44.07 31.54 -21.24
N HIS A 225 44.99 32.36 -21.75
CA HIS A 225 45.85 33.31 -21.02
C HIS A 225 46.94 32.86 -20.01
N GLN A 226 48.20 33.03 -20.48
CA GLN A 226 49.40 33.58 -19.81
C GLN A 226 49.13 34.29 -18.46
N LYS A 227 49.99 34.30 -17.42
CA LYS A 227 51.45 34.23 -17.28
C LYS A 227 51.69 34.28 -15.76
N GLU A 228 52.43 33.36 -15.14
CA GLU A 228 53.39 33.71 -14.06
C GLU A 228 54.28 32.52 -13.70
N LYS A 229 55.58 32.81 -13.57
CA LYS A 229 56.64 31.87 -13.26
C LYS A 229 56.70 31.66 -11.74
N ASN A 230 56.61 30.42 -11.26
CA ASN A 230 57.14 30.05 -9.96
C ASN A 230 57.48 28.53 -9.91
N PRO A 231 58.75 28.11 -9.71
CA PRO A 231 59.15 26.71 -9.88
C PRO A 231 59.07 25.84 -8.60
N HIS A 232 58.37 26.26 -7.54
CA HIS A 232 58.22 25.44 -6.33
C HIS A 232 56.82 25.53 -5.71
N SER A 233 55.89 24.70 -6.17
CA SER A 233 54.68 24.35 -5.41
C SER A 233 54.17 22.95 -5.80
N PRO A 234 53.89 22.05 -4.85
CA PRO A 234 53.36 20.72 -5.13
C PRO A 234 51.93 20.78 -5.69
N CYS A 235 51.66 19.91 -6.67
CA CYS A 235 50.38 19.71 -7.35
C CYS A 235 49.21 19.51 -6.37
N SER A 236 48.41 20.55 -6.15
CA SER A 236 47.02 20.43 -5.70
C SER A 236 46.13 20.45 -6.95
N ARG A 237 45.62 19.28 -7.36
CA ARG A 237 44.58 19.17 -8.41
C ARG A 237 43.27 18.74 -7.76
N THR A 238 42.48 19.72 -7.35
CA THR A 238 41.02 19.62 -7.37
C THR A 238 40.54 20.62 -8.41
N THR A 239 40.43 20.18 -9.66
CA THR A 239 39.79 20.99 -10.71
C THR A 239 38.35 20.50 -10.83
N ILE A 240 37.45 21.29 -10.25
CA ILE A 240 36.01 21.19 -10.48
C ILE A 240 35.77 21.67 -11.92
N CYS A 241 35.39 20.78 -12.82
CA CYS A 241 34.80 21.18 -14.10
C CYS A 241 33.38 21.70 -13.84
N ARG A 242 33.19 23.01 -13.94
CA ARG A 242 31.86 23.63 -14.13
C ARG A 242 31.56 23.74 -15.63
N LYS A 243 30.27 23.60 -15.95
CA LYS A 243 29.62 23.49 -17.26
C LYS A 243 30.20 24.36 -18.36
#